data_AF-A0A919F4E9-F1
#
_entry.id   AF-A0A919F4E9-F1
#
_cell.length_a   1.000
_cell.length_b   1.000
_cell.length_c   1.000
_cell.angle_alpha   90.00
_cell.angle_beta   90.00
_cell.angle_gamma   90.00
#
_symmetry.space_group_name_H-M   'P 1'
#
loop_
_entity.id
_entity.type
_entity.pdbx_description
1 polymer ?
#
loop_
_entity_poly.entity_id
_entity_poly.type
_entity_poly.pdbx_seq_one_letter_code
_entity_poly.pdbx_strand_id
1 'polypeptide(L)'
;MRKTATLTTGLLAAALLVTGCGSDKKDDSPAKASEASPSASASSEAKGSSSGKKGASHRVVFEVGGTGAAQVMWNGNSNHFEQVTLPWTKTETMQLEGAELKVGVTVSVVPGSVKGRDGMLKPAPCTIKVDGKQVADNQDGKSPKPCEYKLKD
;
A
#
# COMPACT_ATOMS: atom_id res chain seq x y z
N MET A 1 -38.83 7.51 -52.09
CA MET A 1 -40.16 7.17 -51.56
C MET A 1 -40.03 6.00 -50.61
N ARG A 2 -40.95 5.94 -49.63
CA ARG A 2 -41.15 4.94 -48.56
C ARG A 2 -40.35 5.17 -47.26
N LYS A 3 -41.06 5.85 -46.37
CA LYS A 3 -40.88 6.14 -44.95
C LYS A 3 -41.00 4.85 -44.13
N THR A 4 -40.44 4.80 -42.91
CA THR A 4 -41.15 4.37 -41.68
C THR A 4 -40.38 4.87 -40.46
N ALA A 5 -41.06 5.59 -39.58
CA ALA A 5 -40.59 6.09 -38.29
C ALA A 5 -41.26 5.28 -37.18
N THR A 6 -40.58 5.03 -36.05
CA THR A 6 -41.25 4.81 -34.76
C THR A 6 -40.34 5.29 -33.63
N LEU A 7 -40.79 6.38 -33.01
CA LEU A 7 -40.35 6.97 -31.74
C LEU A 7 -41.00 6.19 -30.59
N THR A 8 -40.25 5.82 -29.54
CA THR A 8 -40.82 5.65 -28.19
C THR A 8 -39.77 5.96 -27.12
N THR A 9 -40.04 7.07 -26.45
CA THR A 9 -39.38 7.61 -25.25
C THR A 9 -39.85 6.85 -24.00
N GLY A 10 -38.97 6.65 -23.02
CA GLY A 10 -39.36 6.15 -21.69
C GLY A 10 -38.24 6.36 -20.66
N LEU A 11 -38.25 7.52 -20.01
CA LEU A 11 -37.43 7.88 -18.85
C LEU A 11 -38.33 7.80 -17.61
N LEU A 12 -37.92 7.11 -16.53
CA LEU A 12 -38.12 7.55 -15.14
C LEU A 12 -37.52 6.56 -14.13
N ALA A 13 -36.74 7.14 -13.21
CA ALA A 13 -36.08 6.53 -12.07
C ALA A 13 -36.98 6.55 -10.82
N ALA A 14 -36.73 5.64 -9.87
CA ALA A 14 -36.36 5.96 -8.48
C ALA A 14 -36.59 4.74 -7.56
N ALA A 15 -35.51 4.32 -6.92
CA ALA A 15 -35.55 3.51 -5.72
C ALA A 15 -35.84 4.39 -4.50
N LEU A 16 -36.42 3.78 -3.46
CA LEU A 16 -36.08 3.86 -2.03
C LEU A 16 -37.35 3.81 -1.15
N LEU A 17 -37.56 2.65 -0.53
CA LEU A 17 -38.44 2.47 0.63
C LEU A 17 -37.65 1.73 1.71
N VAL A 18 -37.19 2.45 2.74
CA VAL A 18 -37.19 1.97 4.14
C VAL A 18 -37.43 3.17 5.04
N THR A 19 -38.53 3.11 5.77
CA THR A 19 -38.97 4.00 6.84
C THR A 19 -38.42 3.54 8.19
N GLY A 20 -38.18 4.48 9.10
CA GLY A 20 -37.89 4.23 10.52
C GLY A 20 -37.18 5.45 11.14
N CYS A 21 -37.88 6.50 11.61
CA CYS A 21 -38.61 6.64 12.89
C CYS A 21 -37.69 7.07 14.05
N GLY A 22 -37.79 8.33 14.48
CA GLY A 22 -37.12 8.85 15.68
C GLY A 22 -37.09 10.38 15.76
N SER A 23 -38.23 11.00 16.05
CA SER A 23 -38.43 12.39 16.50
C SER A 23 -37.61 12.65 17.79
N ASP A 24 -37.02 13.81 18.07
CA ASP A 24 -37.72 15.04 18.49
C ASP A 24 -36.73 16.17 18.84
N LYS A 25 -37.21 17.42 18.66
CA LYS A 25 -36.92 18.68 19.40
C LYS A 25 -35.79 19.65 18.97
N LYS A 26 -36.29 20.81 18.51
CA LYS A 26 -35.75 22.19 18.50
C LYS A 26 -34.93 22.55 19.75
N ASP A 27 -33.91 23.41 19.60
CA ASP A 27 -34.03 24.86 19.84
C ASP A 27 -32.73 25.60 19.49
N ASP A 28 -32.91 26.81 18.95
CA ASP A 28 -31.90 27.82 18.64
C ASP A 28 -31.20 28.35 19.90
N SER A 29 -29.86 28.47 19.87
CA SER A 29 -29.14 29.74 20.10
C SER A 29 -27.62 29.56 20.05
N PRO A 30 -26.85 30.60 19.63
CA PRO A 30 -25.43 30.51 19.35
C PRO A 30 -24.58 30.88 20.58
N ALA A 31 -23.48 30.18 20.82
CA ALA A 31 -22.43 30.70 21.68
C ALA A 31 -21.05 30.04 21.47
N LYS A 32 -20.08 30.94 21.31
CA LYS A 32 -18.67 30.87 21.68
C LYS A 32 -17.75 29.95 20.88
N ALA A 33 -16.98 30.63 20.03
CA ALA A 33 -15.57 30.36 19.80
C ALA A 33 -14.87 29.88 21.08
N SER A 34 -14.20 28.74 20.98
CA SER A 34 -13.17 28.32 21.91
C SER A 34 -12.00 27.80 21.08
N GLU A 35 -10.94 28.61 21.12
CA GLU A 35 -9.53 28.28 20.91
C GLU A 35 -9.22 26.90 20.29
N ALA A 36 -8.81 26.95 19.02
CA ALA A 36 -7.97 25.93 18.43
C ALA A 36 -6.63 25.91 19.19
N SER A 37 -6.45 24.95 20.11
CA SER A 37 -5.12 24.52 20.53
C SER A 37 -4.47 23.76 19.37
N PRO A 38 -3.27 24.14 18.90
CA PRO A 38 -2.56 23.34 17.94
C PRO A 38 -2.13 22.04 18.63
N SER A 39 -2.70 20.91 18.18
CA SER A 39 -2.13 19.60 18.51
C SER A 39 -0.72 19.56 17.94
N ALA A 40 0.23 19.43 18.86
CA ALA A 40 1.65 19.35 18.60
C ALA A 40 1.93 18.34 17.49
N SER A 41 2.63 18.81 16.46
CA SER A 41 3.32 17.97 15.49
C SER A 41 4.12 16.92 16.23
N ALA A 42 3.72 15.65 16.09
CA ALA A 42 4.52 14.53 16.52
C ALA A 42 5.88 14.66 15.82
N SER A 43 6.88 14.95 16.64
CA SER A 43 8.26 15.12 16.22
C SER A 43 8.69 13.84 15.50
N SER A 44 9.16 14.01 14.27
CA SER A 44 9.93 12.96 13.59
C SER A 44 11.13 12.66 14.49
N GLU A 45 11.08 11.55 15.22
CA GLU A 45 12.25 11.00 15.88
C GLU A 45 13.28 10.71 14.80
N ALA A 46 14.23 11.65 14.65
CA ALA A 46 15.46 11.40 13.94
C ALA A 46 16.10 10.17 14.58
N LYS A 47 16.28 9.10 13.77
CA LYS A 47 17.04 7.91 14.12
C LYS A 47 18.37 8.40 14.72
N GLY A 48 18.50 8.32 16.03
CA GLY A 48 19.66 8.83 16.74
C GLY A 48 20.90 8.12 16.20
N SER A 49 21.82 8.91 15.60
CA SER A 49 23.17 8.46 15.30
C SER A 49 23.91 8.21 16.61
N SER A 50 23.61 7.07 17.24
CA SER A 50 24.50 6.51 18.24
C SER A 50 25.71 5.97 17.49
N SER A 51 26.90 6.24 18.00
CA SER A 51 28.18 5.62 17.61
C SER A 51 28.22 4.13 18.00
N GLY A 52 27.13 3.41 17.75
CA GLY A 52 26.97 1.98 18.01
C GLY A 52 27.67 1.12 16.98
N LYS A 53 27.89 -0.15 17.34
CA LYS A 53 28.40 -1.17 16.41
C LYS A 53 27.52 -1.20 15.15
N LYS A 54 28.15 -1.13 13.99
CA LYS A 54 27.55 -1.31 12.67
C LYS A 54 27.77 -2.75 12.20
N GLY A 55 26.76 -3.34 11.56
CA GLY A 55 26.83 -4.66 10.95
C GLY A 55 27.42 -4.64 9.54
N ALA A 56 27.40 -5.80 8.90
CA ALA A 56 27.64 -5.96 7.48
C ALA A 56 26.64 -5.16 6.66
N SER A 57 27.08 -4.77 5.47
CA SER A 57 26.24 -4.09 4.50
C SER A 57 25.64 -5.13 3.56
N HIS A 58 24.31 -5.15 3.46
CA HIS A 58 23.56 -6.06 2.62
C HIS A 58 22.89 -5.33 1.47
N ARG A 59 23.00 -5.89 0.27
CA ARG A 59 22.29 -5.39 -0.91
C ARG A 59 20.95 -6.11 -1.02
N VAL A 60 19.87 -5.40 -0.72
CA VAL A 60 18.49 -5.91 -0.81
C VAL A 60 17.86 -5.45 -2.11
N VAL A 61 17.31 -6.38 -2.88
CA VAL A 61 16.61 -6.11 -4.14
C VAL A 61 15.16 -6.55 -4.00
N PHE A 62 14.24 -5.63 -4.27
CA PHE A 62 12.81 -5.88 -4.34
C PHE A 62 12.39 -5.92 -5.80
N GLU A 63 11.76 -7.00 -6.22
CA GLU A 63 11.27 -7.19 -7.59
C GLU A 63 9.76 -7.41 -7.56
N VAL A 64 9.05 -6.76 -8.47
CA VAL A 64 7.63 -6.98 -8.73
C VAL A 64 7.45 -7.25 -10.21
N GLY A 65 6.99 -8.46 -10.53
CA GLY A 65 6.72 -8.91 -11.90
C GLY A 65 5.31 -8.54 -12.37
N GLY A 66 4.98 -8.89 -13.61
CA GLY A 66 3.69 -8.59 -14.23
C GLY A 66 3.78 -7.45 -15.25
N THR A 67 2.63 -6.94 -15.65
CA THR A 67 2.50 -5.93 -16.72
C THR A 67 1.47 -4.87 -16.34
N GLY A 68 1.68 -3.64 -16.82
CA GLY A 68 0.76 -2.52 -16.60
C GLY A 68 1.11 -1.72 -15.34
N ALA A 69 0.18 -0.86 -14.93
CA ALA A 69 0.36 -0.05 -13.73
C ALA A 69 0.01 -0.86 -12.46
N ALA A 70 0.80 -0.67 -11.41
CA ALA A 70 0.54 -1.24 -10.10
C ALA A 70 0.94 -0.27 -8.99
N GLN A 71 0.35 -0.46 -7.82
CA GLN A 71 0.74 0.25 -6.61
C GLN A 71 1.56 -0.69 -5.74
N VAL A 72 2.81 -0.29 -5.45
CA VAL A 72 3.77 -1.11 -4.73
C VAL A 72 4.12 -0.42 -3.41
N MET A 73 4.00 -1.17 -2.32
CA MET A 73 4.47 -0.76 -1.00
C MET A 73 5.67 -1.62 -0.63
N TRP A 74 6.73 -1.05 -0.07
CA TRP A 74 7.90 -1.82 0.33
C TRP A 74 8.61 -1.19 1.51
N ASN A 75 9.23 -2.04 2.33
CA ASN A 75 9.95 -1.67 3.54
C ASN A 75 11.40 -2.13 3.40
N GLY A 76 12.32 -1.16 3.34
CA GLY A 76 13.76 -1.35 3.35
C GLY A 76 14.38 -0.54 4.50
N ASN A 77 15.21 0.45 4.19
CA ASN A 77 15.72 1.44 5.15
C ASN A 77 14.59 2.28 5.76
N SER A 78 13.56 2.58 4.96
CA SER A 78 12.31 3.18 5.40
C SER A 78 11.12 2.56 4.68
N ASN A 79 9.92 3.08 4.93
CA ASN A 79 8.69 2.60 4.30
C ASN A 79 8.39 3.46 3.06
N HIS A 80 8.02 2.81 1.97
CA HIS A 80 7.79 3.45 0.68
C HIS A 80 6.47 2.98 0.06
N PHE A 81 5.86 3.87 -0.72
CA PHE A 81 4.62 3.61 -1.43
C PHE A 81 4.61 4.38 -2.75
N GLU A 82 4.55 3.67 -3.88
CA GLU A 82 4.62 4.30 -5.19
C GLU A 82 3.73 3.61 -6.23
N GLN A 83 3.22 4.41 -7.17
CA GLN A 83 2.58 3.89 -8.38
C GLN A 83 3.64 3.71 -9.47
N VAL A 84 3.72 2.52 -10.02
CA VAL A 84 4.80 2.08 -10.91
C VAL A 84 4.25 1.39 -12.15
N THR A 85 5.09 1.27 -13.17
CA THR A 85 4.83 0.37 -14.32
C THR A 85 5.64 -0.90 -14.13
N LEU A 86 5.00 -2.05 -14.35
CA LEU A 86 5.61 -3.37 -14.19
C LEU A 86 6.25 -3.88 -15.50
N PRO A 87 7.35 -4.65 -15.42
CA PRO A 87 8.02 -5.10 -14.21
C PRO A 87 8.82 -3.99 -13.53
N TRP A 88 8.91 -4.06 -12.19
CA TRP A 88 9.54 -3.05 -11.37
C TRP A 88 10.62 -3.65 -10.48
N THR A 89 11.69 -2.88 -10.22
CA THR A 89 12.79 -3.29 -9.36
C THR A 89 13.32 -2.10 -8.56
N LYS A 90 13.58 -2.32 -7.28
CA LYS A 90 14.37 -1.42 -6.43
C LYS A 90 15.51 -2.16 -5.76
N THR A 91 16.58 -1.44 -5.52
CA THR A 91 17.74 -1.92 -4.79
C THR A 91 18.03 -0.95 -3.68
N GLU A 92 18.25 -1.46 -2.49
CA GLU A 92 18.75 -0.72 -1.35
C GLU A 92 19.98 -1.39 -0.76
N THR A 93 20.85 -0.56 -0.19
CA THR A 93 21.93 -1.03 0.67
C THR A 93 21.49 -0.79 2.11
N MET A 94 21.48 -1.85 2.91
CA MET A 94 21.04 -1.82 4.30
C MET A 94 22.21 -2.21 5.21
N GLN A 95 22.36 -1.50 6.32
CA GLN A 95 23.34 -1.83 7.35
C GLN A 95 22.61 -1.78 8.69
N LEU A 96 22.65 -2.91 9.41
CA LEU A 96 21.98 -3.02 10.71
C LEU A 96 22.82 -2.35 11.80
N GLU A 97 22.14 -1.74 12.77
CA GLU A 97 22.78 -1.06 13.90
C GLU A 97 22.07 -1.33 15.22
N GLY A 98 22.80 -1.20 16.33
CA GLY A 98 22.22 -1.27 17.67
C GLY A 98 21.46 -2.59 17.92
N ALA A 99 20.19 -2.50 18.30
CA ALA A 99 19.36 -3.66 18.57
C ALA A 99 19.08 -4.52 17.32
N GLU A 100 19.05 -3.91 16.12
CA GLU A 100 18.80 -4.60 14.85
C GLU A 100 19.84 -5.70 14.59
N LEU A 101 21.09 -5.53 15.07
CA LEU A 101 22.13 -6.56 14.98
C LEU A 101 21.78 -7.85 15.73
N LYS A 102 21.02 -7.74 16.83
CA LYS A 102 20.63 -8.89 17.64
C LYS A 102 19.33 -9.51 17.17
N VAL A 103 18.34 -8.66 16.85
CA VAL A 103 16.98 -9.14 16.56
C VAL A 103 16.70 -9.29 15.08
N GLY A 104 17.44 -8.62 14.20
CA GLY A 104 17.16 -8.49 12.76
C GLY A 104 16.08 -7.45 12.45
N VAL A 105 16.00 -7.05 11.18
CA VAL A 105 14.94 -6.18 10.64
C VAL A 105 14.14 -6.92 9.57
N THR A 106 12.84 -6.68 9.50
CA THR A 106 12.01 -7.24 8.44
C THR A 106 12.05 -6.32 7.22
N VAL A 107 12.44 -6.87 6.07
CA VAL A 107 12.27 -6.24 4.76
C VAL A 107 11.08 -6.87 4.05
N SER A 108 10.31 -6.09 3.30
CA SER A 108 9.11 -6.62 2.63
C SER A 108 8.72 -5.84 1.37
N VAL A 109 7.97 -6.49 0.48
CA VAL A 109 7.30 -5.85 -0.66
C VAL A 109 5.88 -6.41 -0.83
N VAL A 110 4.92 -5.49 -0.92
CA VAL A 110 3.51 -5.72 -1.26
C VAL A 110 3.32 -5.32 -2.73
N PRO A 111 3.09 -6.26 -3.65
CA PRO A 111 3.21 -6.01 -5.09
C PRO A 111 1.97 -5.36 -5.75
N GLY A 112 0.87 -5.20 -5.02
CA GLY A 112 -0.42 -4.82 -5.62
C GLY A 112 -1.04 -5.95 -6.45
N SER A 113 -2.13 -5.62 -7.17
CA SER A 113 -2.84 -6.57 -8.03
C SER A 113 -2.65 -6.24 -9.50
N VAL A 114 -2.53 -7.27 -10.33
CA VAL A 114 -2.44 -7.21 -11.80
C VAL A 114 -3.50 -8.09 -12.44
N LYS A 115 -3.85 -7.79 -13.69
CA LYS A 115 -4.78 -8.62 -14.46
C LYS A 115 -4.08 -9.90 -14.91
N GLY A 116 -4.59 -11.05 -14.48
CA GLY A 116 -4.15 -12.36 -14.90
C GLY A 116 -4.61 -12.71 -16.33
N ARG A 117 -4.12 -13.83 -16.86
CA ARG A 117 -4.47 -14.32 -18.22
C ARG A 117 -5.95 -14.69 -18.36
N ASP A 118 -6.59 -15.04 -17.25
CA ASP A 118 -8.03 -15.29 -17.12
C ASP A 118 -8.86 -14.00 -17.00
N GLY A 119 -8.22 -12.84 -17.06
CA GLY A 119 -8.85 -11.54 -16.93
C GLY A 119 -9.19 -11.13 -15.49
N MET A 120 -8.95 -12.01 -14.52
CA MET A 120 -9.18 -11.76 -13.10
C MET A 120 -7.99 -11.03 -12.46
N LEU A 121 -8.25 -10.23 -11.43
CA LEU A 121 -7.17 -9.62 -10.65
C LEU A 121 -6.50 -10.67 -9.76
N LYS A 122 -5.18 -10.68 -9.78
CA LYS A 122 -4.32 -11.53 -8.95
C LYS A 122 -3.19 -10.70 -8.36
N PRO A 123 -2.62 -11.10 -7.23
CA PRO A 123 -1.38 -10.49 -6.74
C PRO A 123 -0.31 -10.53 -7.83
N ALA A 124 0.40 -9.42 -8.03
CA ALA A 124 1.59 -9.46 -8.88
C ALA A 124 2.66 -10.37 -8.25
N PRO A 125 3.45 -11.11 -9.05
CA PRO A 125 4.60 -11.82 -8.55
C PRO A 125 5.55 -10.87 -7.83
N CYS A 126 6.06 -11.25 -6.67
CA CYS A 126 7.14 -10.52 -6.01
C CYS A 126 8.30 -11.44 -5.65
N THR A 127 9.48 -10.85 -5.51
CA THR A 127 10.68 -11.53 -5.05
C THR A 127 11.56 -10.57 -4.26
N ILE A 128 12.19 -11.07 -3.19
CA ILE A 128 13.25 -10.37 -2.47
C ILE A 128 14.56 -11.13 -2.66
N LYS A 129 15.62 -10.42 -3.02
CA LYS A 129 16.99 -10.95 -3.05
C LYS A 129 17.85 -10.19 -2.06
N VAL A 130 18.69 -10.91 -1.33
CA VAL A 130 19.69 -10.35 -0.43
C VAL A 130 21.04 -10.87 -0.89
N ASP A 131 21.97 -9.95 -1.18
CA ASP A 131 23.33 -10.26 -1.64
C ASP A 131 23.35 -11.19 -2.86
N GLY A 132 22.38 -11.01 -3.76
CA GLY A 132 22.22 -11.78 -4.98
C GLY A 132 21.46 -13.10 -4.83
N LYS A 133 21.14 -13.54 -3.60
CA LYS A 133 20.36 -14.75 -3.34
C LYS A 133 18.88 -14.42 -3.15
N GLN A 134 17.99 -15.13 -3.85
CA GLN A 134 16.56 -15.07 -3.57
C GLN A 134 16.25 -15.66 -2.19
N VAL A 135 15.55 -14.87 -1.36
CA VAL A 135 15.23 -15.23 0.03
C VAL A 135 13.73 -15.27 0.31
N ALA A 136 12.91 -14.65 -0.53
CA ALA A 136 11.46 -14.70 -0.43
C ALA A 136 10.80 -14.51 -1.81
N ASP A 137 9.66 -15.17 -2.01
CA ASP A 137 8.75 -14.97 -3.14
C ASP A 137 7.31 -15.30 -2.72
N ASN A 138 6.33 -14.82 -3.50
CA ASN A 138 4.91 -15.12 -3.28
C ASN A 138 4.38 -16.22 -4.20
N GLN A 139 5.25 -17.18 -4.57
CA GLN A 139 4.95 -18.31 -5.45
C GLN A 139 4.41 -17.86 -6.81
N ASP A 140 5.04 -16.84 -7.39
CA ASP A 140 4.63 -16.26 -8.68
C ASP A 140 3.18 -15.75 -8.65
N GLY A 141 2.82 -14.99 -7.61
CA GLY A 141 1.49 -14.42 -7.44
C GLY A 141 0.39 -15.41 -7.00
N LYS A 142 0.74 -16.68 -6.71
CA LYS A 142 -0.22 -17.67 -6.19
C LYS A 142 -0.56 -17.47 -4.72
N SER A 143 0.33 -16.83 -3.96
CA SER A 143 0.10 -16.46 -2.58
C SER A 143 -0.35 -14.99 -2.49
N PRO A 144 -1.41 -14.68 -1.71
CA PRO A 144 -1.81 -13.29 -1.45
C PRO A 144 -0.90 -12.58 -0.45
N LYS A 145 0.05 -13.30 0.17
CA LYS A 145 0.99 -12.73 1.14
C LYS A 145 2.02 -11.83 0.45
N PRO A 146 2.49 -10.77 1.11
CA PRO A 146 3.66 -10.05 0.65
C PRO A 146 4.89 -10.95 0.63
N CYS A 147 5.90 -10.54 -0.12
CA CYS A 147 7.23 -11.09 0.05
C CYS A 147 7.85 -10.45 1.27
N GLU A 148 8.32 -11.25 2.21
CA GLU A 148 8.89 -10.79 3.47
C GLU A 148 10.12 -11.62 3.82
N TYR A 149 11.16 -10.95 4.32
CA TYR A 149 12.36 -11.60 4.81
C TYR A 149 12.89 -10.90 6.05
N LYS A 150 13.36 -11.68 7.02
CA LYS A 150 14.02 -11.15 8.22
C LYS A 150 15.52 -11.06 7.99
N LEU A 151 15.99 -9.86 7.65
CA LEU A 151 17.41 -9.55 7.47
C LEU A 151 18.13 -9.57 8.82
N LYS A 152 19.29 -10.22 8.85
CA LYS A 152 20.17 -10.34 10.00
C LYS A 152 21.62 -10.21 9.51
N ASP A 153 22.49 -9.82 10.44
CA ASP A 153 23.95 -9.84 10.28
C ASP A 153 24.48 -11.28 10.19
#